data_AF-A0A437NT10-F1
#
_entry.id   AF-A0A437NT10-F1
#
_cell.length_a   1.000
_cell.length_b   1.000
_cell.length_c   1.000
_cell.angle_alpha   90.00
_cell.angle_beta   90.00
_cell.angle_gamma   90.00
#
_symmetry.space_group_name_H-M   'P 1'
#
loop_
_entity.id
_entity.type
_entity.pdbx_description
1 polymer ?
#
loop_
_entity_poly.entity_id
_entity_poly.type
_entity_poly.pdbx_seq_one_letter_code
_entity_poly.pdbx_strand_id
1 'polypeptide(L)'
;MLGLKTDAQVCTGMSTDCTDLVSISELHRRLTADGVAINRSTLSRYITRYADALNPVIHGRDTLVSYAAVVRHRAENINLPAAAPTGRPSYEEPRRNGAAKARKEEADAGLRELELAKARGQLTATTEVVEAAREAVSALTQAFDLALADTAERLAAATGHDARAIRPHLRKLKEAGLEAFRSALTKALRPGGGAPVGPDA
;
A
#
# COMPACT_ATOMS: atom_id res chain seq x y z
N MET A 1 -52.43 31.18 -30.57
CA MET A 1 -51.73 30.37 -31.58
C MET A 1 -50.45 29.83 -30.94
N LEU A 2 -50.52 28.60 -30.46
CA LEU A 2 -49.39 27.85 -29.91
C LEU A 2 -48.56 27.30 -31.07
N GLY A 3 -47.30 27.72 -31.16
CA GLY A 3 -46.30 27.13 -32.04
C GLY A 3 -45.64 25.96 -31.34
N LEU A 4 -46.10 24.75 -31.66
CA LEU A 4 -45.42 23.49 -31.36
C LEU A 4 -44.13 23.44 -32.18
N LYS A 5 -42.97 23.41 -31.52
CA LYS A 5 -41.75 22.86 -32.10
C LYS A 5 -41.35 21.61 -31.34
N THR A 6 -41.51 20.54 -32.07
CA THR A 6 -41.01 19.19 -31.92
C THR A 6 -39.50 19.21 -31.70
N ASP A 7 -39.03 18.66 -30.59
CA ASP A 7 -37.71 18.06 -30.50
C ASP A 7 -37.91 16.62 -30.02
N ALA A 8 -38.06 15.75 -31.00
CA ALA A 8 -37.81 14.34 -30.82
C ALA A 8 -36.29 14.11 -30.88
N GLN A 9 -35.84 13.09 -30.15
CA GLN A 9 -34.70 12.23 -30.49
C GLN A 9 -33.42 12.41 -29.66
N VAL A 10 -33.40 11.76 -28.50
CA VAL A 10 -32.30 10.83 -28.12
C VAL A 10 -32.94 9.57 -27.51
N CYS A 11 -33.34 8.64 -28.37
CA CYS A 11 -33.71 7.28 -28.01
C CYS A 11 -32.77 6.35 -28.77
N THR A 12 -31.72 5.87 -28.11
CA THR A 12 -30.86 4.82 -28.65
C THR A 12 -30.83 3.68 -27.64
N GLY A 13 -31.57 2.61 -27.95
CA GLY A 13 -31.35 1.27 -27.37
C GLY A 13 -32.35 0.81 -26.32
N MET A 14 -33.36 0.04 -26.77
CA MET A 14 -34.07 -1.02 -26.03
C MET A 14 -35.08 -0.60 -24.93
N SER A 15 -36.32 -0.38 -25.37
CA SER A 15 -37.60 -0.79 -24.75
C SER A 15 -37.66 -0.87 -23.22
N THR A 16 -38.19 0.18 -22.54
CA THR A 16 -39.38 0.09 -21.66
C THR A 16 -39.87 1.51 -21.30
N ASP A 17 -41.06 1.88 -21.78
CA ASP A 17 -42.03 2.86 -21.23
C ASP A 17 -41.52 4.24 -20.76
N CYS A 18 -41.44 5.20 -21.71
CA CYS A 18 -41.27 6.63 -21.43
C CYS A 18 -42.52 7.31 -20.84
N THR A 19 -43.66 6.60 -20.72
CA THR A 19 -44.96 7.19 -20.34
C THR A 19 -45.22 7.24 -18.83
N ASP A 20 -44.35 6.65 -18.00
CA ASP A 20 -44.55 6.56 -16.53
C ASP A 20 -43.30 7.00 -15.74
N LEU A 21 -42.73 8.14 -16.17
CA LEU A 21 -41.66 8.81 -15.44
C LEU A 21 -42.24 9.50 -14.21
N VAL A 22 -41.90 9.01 -13.02
CA VAL A 22 -42.38 9.51 -11.73
C VAL A 22 -41.23 10.05 -10.89
N SER A 23 -41.51 11.07 -10.08
CA SER A 23 -40.54 11.59 -9.12
C SER A 23 -40.30 10.59 -7.99
N ILE A 24 -39.14 10.67 -7.32
CA ILE A 24 -38.79 9.79 -6.18
C ILE A 24 -39.88 9.79 -5.08
N SER A 25 -40.54 10.94 -4.85
CA SER A 25 -41.65 11.05 -3.89
C SER A 25 -42.89 10.25 -4.31
N GLU A 26 -43.23 10.32 -5.59
CA GLU A 26 -44.40 9.63 -6.15
C GLU A 26 -44.13 8.13 -6.28
N LEU A 27 -42.92 7.75 -6.69
CA LEU A 27 -42.45 6.36 -6.70
C LEU A 27 -42.56 5.72 -5.31
N HIS A 28 -42.14 6.42 -4.26
CA HIS A 28 -42.25 5.96 -2.88
C HIS A 28 -43.73 5.75 -2.47
N ARG A 29 -44.62 6.67 -2.84
CA ARG A 29 -46.05 6.58 -2.56
C ARG A 29 -46.66 5.34 -3.23
N ARG A 30 -46.38 5.13 -4.52
CA ARG A 30 -46.89 3.97 -5.28
C ARG A 30 -46.36 2.64 -4.75
N LEU A 31 -45.07 2.56 -4.45
CA LEU A 31 -44.48 1.36 -3.84
C LEU A 31 -45.06 1.05 -2.44
N THR A 32 -45.38 2.09 -1.65
CA THR A 32 -46.03 1.91 -0.35
C THR A 32 -47.48 1.43 -0.50
N ALA A 33 -48.19 1.94 -1.51
CA ALA A 33 -49.55 1.49 -1.84
C ALA A 33 -49.58 0.03 -2.30
N ASP A 34 -48.53 -0.42 -2.99
CA ASP A 34 -48.32 -1.81 -3.41
C ASP A 34 -47.82 -2.72 -2.27
N GLY A 35 -47.80 -2.22 -1.02
CA GLY A 35 -47.47 -2.99 0.18
C GLY A 35 -45.96 -3.10 0.47
N VAL A 36 -45.12 -2.35 -0.24
CA VAL A 36 -43.66 -2.39 -0.07
C VAL A 36 -43.20 -1.26 0.86
N ALA A 37 -42.87 -1.60 2.12
CA ALA A 37 -42.39 -0.64 3.11
C ALA A 37 -40.90 -0.29 2.90
N ILE A 38 -40.63 0.84 2.22
CA ILE A 38 -39.26 1.34 1.95
C ILE A 38 -39.19 2.83 2.26
N ASN A 39 -38.14 3.27 2.95
CA ASN A 39 -37.91 4.70 3.19
C ASN A 39 -37.45 5.44 1.92
N ARG A 40 -37.89 6.70 1.76
CA ARG A 40 -37.51 7.58 0.64
C ARG A 40 -35.99 7.72 0.44
N SER A 41 -35.21 7.77 1.53
CA SER A 41 -33.74 7.83 1.48
C SER A 41 -33.11 6.54 0.95
N THR A 42 -33.67 5.39 1.30
CA THR A 42 -33.26 4.08 0.77
C THR A 42 -33.54 3.98 -0.72
N LEU A 43 -34.71 4.48 -1.15
CA LEU A 43 -35.08 4.53 -2.57
C LEU A 43 -34.15 5.45 -3.37
N SER A 44 -33.81 6.62 -2.84
CA SER A 44 -32.84 7.53 -3.47
C SER A 44 -31.47 6.88 -3.62
N ARG A 45 -30.95 6.22 -2.57
CA ARG A 45 -29.66 5.50 -2.66
C ARG A 45 -29.73 4.33 -3.65
N TYR A 46 -30.85 3.62 -3.69
CA TYR A 46 -31.07 2.52 -4.62
C TYR A 46 -31.00 3.00 -6.07
N ILE A 47 -31.69 4.10 -6.39
CA ILE A 47 -31.67 4.72 -7.71
C ILE A 47 -30.25 5.18 -8.09
N THR A 48 -29.53 5.83 -7.18
CA THR A 48 -28.13 6.24 -7.43
C THR A 48 -27.22 5.04 -7.64
N ARG A 49 -27.38 3.96 -6.87
CA ARG A 49 -26.56 2.75 -6.97
C ARG A 49 -26.75 2.00 -8.29
N TYR A 50 -27.98 2.01 -8.81
CA TYR A 50 -28.35 1.31 -10.04
C TYR A 50 -28.71 2.29 -11.17
N ALA A 51 -28.05 3.46 -11.19
CA ALA A 51 -28.31 4.51 -12.15
C ALA A 51 -28.11 4.03 -13.60
N ASP A 52 -27.08 3.20 -13.84
CA ASP A 52 -26.78 2.63 -15.15
C ASP A 52 -27.87 1.68 -15.68
N ALA A 53 -28.64 1.04 -14.79
CA ALA A 53 -29.71 0.11 -15.14
C ALA A 53 -31.09 0.79 -15.19
N LEU A 54 -31.29 1.83 -14.38
CA LEU A 54 -32.58 2.51 -14.22
C LEU A 54 -32.71 3.79 -15.06
N ASN A 55 -31.61 4.26 -15.67
CA ASN A 55 -31.53 5.46 -16.51
C ASN A 55 -32.35 6.65 -15.96
N PRO A 56 -32.02 7.14 -14.76
CA PRO A 56 -32.74 8.25 -14.15
C PRO A 56 -32.59 9.53 -14.99
N VAL A 57 -33.71 10.21 -15.26
CA VAL A 57 -33.73 11.49 -15.98
C VAL A 57 -33.79 12.63 -14.97
N ILE A 58 -32.87 13.58 -15.06
CA ILE A 58 -32.83 14.74 -14.17
C ILE A 58 -33.62 15.88 -14.82
N HIS A 59 -34.72 16.29 -14.18
CA HIS A 59 -35.48 17.48 -14.57
C HIS A 59 -35.42 18.52 -13.45
N GLY A 60 -34.53 19.50 -13.61
CA GLY A 60 -34.32 20.55 -12.62
C GLY A 60 -33.79 19.99 -11.30
N ARG A 61 -34.57 20.10 -10.21
CA ARG A 61 -34.20 19.62 -8.87
C ARG A 61 -34.66 18.17 -8.60
N ASP A 62 -35.50 17.62 -9.48
CA ASP A 62 -36.11 16.31 -9.28
C ASP A 62 -35.50 15.26 -10.21
N THR A 63 -35.32 14.06 -9.66
CA THR A 63 -34.94 12.87 -10.42
C THR A 63 -36.20 12.10 -10.77
N LEU A 64 -36.44 11.92 -12.07
CA LEU A 64 -37.54 11.14 -12.61
C LEU A 64 -37.04 9.75 -12.99
N VAL A 65 -37.80 8.72 -12.61
CA VAL A 65 -37.48 7.32 -12.91
C VAL A 65 -38.75 6.60 -13.33
N SER A 66 -38.62 5.65 -14.25
CA SER A 66 -39.74 4.81 -14.67
C SER A 66 -40.17 3.86 -13.54
N TYR A 67 -41.46 3.89 -13.17
CA TYR A 67 -42.03 3.03 -12.14
C TYR A 67 -41.83 1.54 -12.47
N ALA A 68 -42.21 1.15 -13.68
CA ALA A 68 -42.12 -0.22 -14.17
C ALA A 68 -40.68 -0.74 -14.19
N ALA A 69 -39.71 0.11 -14.57
CA ALA A 69 -38.30 -0.26 -14.56
C ALA A 69 -37.78 -0.55 -13.14
N VAL A 70 -38.19 0.25 -12.14
CA VAL A 70 -37.80 0.03 -10.73
C VAL A 70 -38.43 -1.23 -10.18
N VAL A 71 -39.71 -1.49 -10.45
CA VAL A 71 -40.40 -2.70 -9.99
C VAL A 71 -39.77 -3.94 -10.60
N ARG A 72 -39.51 -3.94 -11.92
CA ARG A 72 -38.87 -5.05 -12.62
C ARG A 72 -37.45 -5.31 -12.11
N HIS A 73 -36.63 -4.27 -12.02
CA HIS A 73 -35.26 -4.39 -11.51
C HIS A 73 -35.24 -4.86 -10.04
N ARG A 74 -36.21 -4.43 -9.22
CA ARG A 74 -36.35 -4.96 -7.86
C ARG A 74 -36.81 -6.42 -7.86
N ALA A 75 -37.74 -6.83 -8.71
CA ALA A 75 -38.14 -8.24 -8.81
C ALA A 75 -36.96 -9.14 -9.24
N GLU A 76 -36.15 -8.69 -10.19
CA GLU A 76 -34.94 -9.40 -10.63
C GLU A 76 -33.88 -9.49 -9.52
N ASN A 77 -33.69 -8.41 -8.74
CA ASN A 77 -32.70 -8.39 -7.65
C ASN A 77 -33.19 -9.03 -6.34
N ILE A 78 -34.51 -9.09 -6.09
CA ILE A 78 -35.11 -9.73 -4.91
C ILE A 78 -35.16 -11.26 -5.09
N ASN A 79 -35.20 -11.75 -6.33
CA ASN A 79 -35.20 -13.18 -6.66
C ASN A 79 -33.82 -13.82 -6.83
N LEU A 80 -32.73 -13.03 -6.74
CA LEU A 80 -31.42 -13.63 -6.51
C LEU A 80 -31.48 -14.32 -5.14
N PRO A 81 -31.13 -15.61 -5.02
CA PRO A 81 -31.09 -16.25 -3.72
C PRO A 81 -30.13 -15.44 -2.88
N ALA A 82 -30.67 -14.73 -1.89
CA ALA A 82 -29.88 -14.15 -0.84
C ALA A 82 -29.01 -15.28 -0.31
N ALA A 83 -27.70 -15.19 -0.54
CA ALA A 83 -26.76 -15.92 0.29
C ALA A 83 -27.16 -15.61 1.73
N ALA A 84 -27.69 -16.62 2.43
CA ALA A 84 -28.29 -16.53 3.74
C ALA A 84 -27.29 -16.01 4.81
N PRO A 85 -27.70 -15.61 6.04
CA PRO A 85 -29.04 -15.71 6.63
C PRO A 85 -29.57 -14.46 7.36
N THR A 86 -30.88 -14.40 7.51
CA THR A 86 -31.59 -13.66 8.56
C THR A 86 -31.46 -14.40 9.90
N GLY A 87 -30.37 -14.12 10.60
CA GLY A 87 -30.26 -14.32 12.04
C GLY A 87 -29.63 -13.06 12.61
N ARG A 88 -30.26 -12.43 13.62
CA ARG A 88 -29.57 -11.41 14.41
C ARG A 88 -28.64 -12.12 15.41
N PRO A 89 -27.32 -11.94 15.32
CA PRO A 89 -26.50 -11.77 16.49
C PRO A 89 -26.34 -10.26 16.71
N SER A 90 -27.09 -9.74 17.67
CA SER A 90 -26.63 -8.57 18.41
C SER A 90 -25.51 -9.08 19.31
N TYR A 91 -24.27 -8.96 18.88
CA TYR A 91 -23.05 -8.71 19.67
C TYR A 91 -21.88 -8.80 18.68
N GLU A 92 -21.26 -7.63 18.46
CA GLU A 92 -19.87 -7.39 18.06
C GLU A 92 -19.26 -8.31 16.98
N GLU A 93 -18.82 -7.70 15.87
CA GLU A 93 -17.57 -8.10 15.22
C GLU A 93 -16.40 -7.38 15.91
N PRO A 94 -15.64 -7.97 16.85
CA PRO A 94 -14.40 -7.38 17.35
C PRO A 94 -13.16 -7.91 16.61
N ARG A 95 -13.28 -8.95 15.78
CA ARG A 95 -12.11 -9.71 15.29
C ARG A 95 -11.39 -9.07 14.10
N ARG A 96 -12.09 -8.43 13.15
CA ARG A 96 -11.46 -7.79 11.98
C ARG A 96 -10.87 -6.40 12.31
N ASN A 97 -11.53 -5.66 13.20
CA ASN A 97 -11.03 -4.39 13.74
C ASN A 97 -9.92 -4.59 14.78
N GLY A 98 -9.94 -5.71 15.52
CA GLY A 98 -8.90 -6.04 16.50
C GLY A 98 -7.52 -6.19 15.87
N ALA A 99 -7.41 -6.84 14.70
CA ALA A 99 -6.13 -7.00 14.01
C ALA A 99 -5.59 -5.67 13.45
N ALA A 100 -6.46 -4.82 12.88
CA ALA A 100 -6.06 -3.50 12.39
C ALA A 100 -5.68 -2.54 13.55
N LYS A 101 -6.43 -2.60 14.66
CA LYS A 101 -6.14 -1.85 15.89
C LYS A 101 -4.84 -2.32 16.55
N ALA A 102 -4.61 -3.64 16.66
CA ALA A 102 -3.38 -4.19 17.20
C ALA A 102 -2.15 -3.79 16.38
N ARG A 103 -2.23 -3.82 15.04
CA ARG A 103 -1.15 -3.34 14.17
C ARG A 103 -0.87 -1.85 14.33
N LYS A 104 -1.92 -1.05 14.52
CA LYS A 104 -1.79 0.38 14.77
C LYS A 104 -1.16 0.66 16.15
N GLU A 105 -1.61 -0.06 17.18
CA GLU A 105 -1.03 0.03 18.53
C GLU A 105 0.43 -0.41 18.56
N GLU A 106 0.79 -1.46 17.82
CA GLU A 106 2.18 -1.92 17.66
C GLU A 106 3.04 -0.88 16.93
N ALA A 107 2.53 -0.28 15.85
CA ALA A 107 3.21 0.79 15.15
C ALA A 107 3.38 2.05 16.03
N ASP A 108 2.34 2.44 16.76
CA ASP A 108 2.37 3.57 17.70
C ASP A 108 3.33 3.29 18.87
N ALA A 109 3.42 2.05 19.35
CA ALA A 109 4.40 1.62 20.35
C ALA A 109 5.82 1.71 19.81
N GLY A 110 6.08 1.20 18.59
CA GLY A 110 7.39 1.29 17.94
C GLY A 110 7.86 2.73 17.71
N LEU A 111 6.94 3.64 17.34
CA LEU A 111 7.25 5.07 17.22
C LEU A 111 7.62 5.69 18.58
N ARG A 112 6.89 5.37 19.64
CA ARG A 112 7.23 5.84 21.00
C ARG A 112 8.57 5.31 21.49
N GLU A 113 8.92 4.06 21.16
CA GLU A 113 10.23 3.51 21.49
C GLU A 113 11.36 4.24 20.77
N LEU A 114 11.18 4.57 19.49
CA LEU A 114 12.13 5.39 18.73
C LEU A 114 12.24 6.81 19.30
N GLU A 115 11.13 7.43 19.72
CA GLU A 115 11.15 8.74 20.37
C GLU A 115 11.89 8.70 21.73
N LEU A 116 11.67 7.65 22.53
CA LEU A 116 12.39 7.44 23.78
C LEU A 116 13.88 7.22 23.53
N ALA A 117 14.24 6.43 22.52
CA ALA A 117 15.64 6.21 22.12
C ALA A 117 16.29 7.51 21.64
N LYS A 118 15.55 8.34 20.88
CA LYS A 118 15.99 9.68 20.46
C LYS A 118 16.22 10.60 21.67
N ALA A 119 15.28 10.65 22.60
CA ALA A 119 15.37 11.47 23.80
C ALA A 119 16.53 11.05 24.72
N ARG A 120 16.88 9.76 24.72
CA ARG A 120 18.04 9.20 25.45
C ARG A 120 19.36 9.33 24.69
N GLY A 121 19.37 9.89 23.47
CA GLY A 121 20.57 10.00 22.64
C GLY A 121 21.13 8.65 22.18
N GLN A 122 20.30 7.61 22.11
CA GLN A 122 20.70 6.25 21.73
C GLN A 122 20.58 5.98 20.22
N LEU A 123 20.20 6.99 19.44
CA LEU A 123 20.12 6.91 17.99
C LEU A 123 21.35 7.60 17.40
N THR A 124 22.16 6.85 16.67
CA THR A 124 23.26 7.39 15.85
C THR A 124 22.78 7.53 14.43
N ALA A 125 23.07 8.67 13.80
CA ALA A 125 22.69 8.86 12.40
C ALA A 125 23.46 7.86 11.53
N THR A 126 22.78 7.28 10.53
CA THR A 126 23.42 6.34 9.59
C THR A 126 24.60 6.97 8.88
N THR A 127 24.53 8.27 8.58
CA THR A 127 25.63 9.05 7.99
C THR A 127 26.84 9.10 8.90
N GLU A 128 26.67 9.28 10.20
CA GLU A 128 27.77 9.29 11.17
C GLU A 128 28.44 7.92 11.25
N VAL A 129 27.66 6.84 11.25
CA VAL A 129 28.21 5.46 11.22
C VAL A 129 29.01 5.22 9.95
N VAL A 130 28.53 5.69 8.79
CA VAL A 130 29.23 5.55 7.51
C VAL A 130 30.53 6.33 7.48
N GLU A 131 30.54 7.59 7.94
CA GLU A 131 31.77 8.38 7.99
C GLU A 131 32.78 7.79 8.99
N ALA A 132 32.33 7.41 10.19
CA ALA A 132 33.19 6.74 11.17
C ALA A 132 33.78 5.43 10.62
N ALA A 133 32.99 4.65 9.87
CA ALA A 133 33.48 3.43 9.22
C ALA A 133 34.55 3.73 8.15
N ARG A 134 34.37 4.79 7.35
CA ARG A 134 35.38 5.22 6.36
C ARG A 134 36.66 5.67 7.02
N GLU A 135 36.56 6.47 8.08
CA GLU A 135 37.71 6.92 8.87
C GLU A 135 38.46 5.74 9.49
N ALA A 136 37.73 4.77 10.08
CA ALA A 136 38.33 3.57 10.66
C ALA A 136 39.09 2.73 9.62
N VAL A 137 38.53 2.52 8.42
CA VAL A 137 39.19 1.77 7.34
C VAL A 137 40.41 2.52 6.80
N SER A 138 40.34 3.85 6.71
CA SER A 138 41.47 4.69 6.34
C SER A 138 42.61 4.58 7.36
N ALA A 139 42.30 4.72 8.65
CA ALA A 139 43.26 4.59 9.75
C ALA A 139 43.90 3.19 9.78
N LEU A 140 43.11 2.13 9.58
CA LEU A 140 43.61 0.76 9.47
C LEU A 140 44.60 0.61 8.31
N THR A 141 44.26 1.16 7.14
CA THR A 141 45.10 1.07 5.94
C THR A 141 46.45 1.76 6.16
N GLN A 142 46.45 2.94 6.78
CA GLN A 142 47.67 3.69 7.13
C GLN A 142 48.51 2.94 8.16
N ALA A 143 47.89 2.38 9.19
CA ALA A 143 48.58 1.57 10.20
C ALA A 143 49.27 0.35 9.57
N PHE A 144 48.62 -0.31 8.61
CA PHE A 144 49.25 -1.38 7.84
C PHE A 144 50.44 -0.89 7.02
N ASP A 145 50.36 0.26 6.35
CA ASP A 145 51.49 0.77 5.56
C ASP A 145 52.74 1.03 6.43
N LEU A 146 52.54 1.60 7.63
CA LEU A 146 53.61 1.80 8.60
C LEU A 146 54.18 0.46 9.10
N ALA A 147 53.31 -0.49 9.46
CA ALA A 147 53.73 -1.79 9.95
C ALA A 147 54.51 -2.59 8.88
N LEU A 148 54.11 -2.50 7.60
CA LEU A 148 54.82 -3.16 6.51
C LEU A 148 56.17 -2.52 6.23
N ALA A 149 56.28 -1.20 6.34
CA ALA A 149 57.56 -0.51 6.20
C ALA A 149 58.55 -0.98 7.28
N ASP A 150 58.13 -1.00 8.54
CA ASP A 150 58.93 -1.51 9.66
C ASP A 150 59.26 -3.00 9.51
N THR A 151 58.30 -3.82 9.08
CA THR A 151 58.53 -5.26 8.84
C THR A 151 59.52 -5.49 7.69
N ALA A 152 59.48 -4.67 6.64
CA ALA A 152 60.43 -4.76 5.54
C ALA A 152 61.87 -4.50 6.00
N GLU A 153 62.08 -3.49 6.86
CA GLU A 153 63.41 -3.20 7.43
C GLU A 153 63.91 -4.36 8.31
N ARG A 154 63.04 -4.93 9.14
CA ARG A 154 63.39 -6.09 9.98
C ARG A 154 63.74 -7.32 9.15
N LEU A 155 62.97 -7.59 8.08
CA LEU A 155 63.25 -8.69 7.17
C LEU A 155 64.54 -8.49 6.37
N ALA A 156 64.80 -7.27 5.92
CA ALA A 156 66.05 -6.90 5.26
C ALA A 156 67.25 -7.17 6.17
N ALA A 157 67.16 -6.74 7.44
CA ALA A 157 68.21 -6.99 8.44
C ALA A 157 68.40 -8.49 8.72
N ALA A 158 67.32 -9.28 8.77
CA ALA A 158 67.40 -10.71 9.06
C ALA A 158 67.90 -11.57 7.89
N THR A 159 67.59 -11.17 6.65
CA THR A 159 67.87 -11.99 5.45
C THR A 159 69.06 -11.48 4.63
N GLY A 160 69.56 -10.27 4.91
CA GLY A 160 70.63 -9.63 4.15
C GLY A 160 70.19 -9.09 2.78
N HIS A 161 68.88 -9.11 2.48
CA HIS A 161 68.31 -8.52 1.26
C HIS A 161 67.96 -7.04 1.45
N ASP A 162 67.86 -6.28 0.34
CA ASP A 162 67.42 -4.88 0.37
C ASP A 162 65.93 -4.78 0.69
N ALA A 163 65.56 -3.94 1.67
CA ALA A 163 64.18 -3.62 2.02
C ALA A 163 63.36 -3.16 0.81
N ARG A 164 63.98 -2.48 -0.16
CA ARG A 164 63.29 -2.04 -1.40
C ARG A 164 62.82 -3.21 -2.26
N ALA A 165 63.51 -4.34 -2.23
CA ALA A 165 63.10 -5.55 -2.95
C ALA A 165 61.96 -6.28 -2.23
N ILE A 166 61.89 -6.19 -0.89
CA ILE A 166 60.90 -6.88 -0.05
C ILE A 166 59.55 -6.11 -0.03
N ARG A 167 59.59 -4.78 0.02
CA ARG A 167 58.40 -3.90 0.12
C ARG A 167 57.29 -4.21 -0.91
N PRO A 168 57.57 -4.43 -2.21
CA PRO A 168 56.54 -4.77 -3.19
C PRO A 168 55.80 -6.07 -2.89
N HIS A 169 56.49 -7.09 -2.38
CA HIS A 169 55.87 -8.38 -2.02
C HIS A 169 54.95 -8.24 -0.80
N LEU A 170 55.39 -7.50 0.20
CA LEU A 170 54.59 -7.17 1.38
C LEU A 170 53.35 -6.33 1.03
N ARG A 171 53.47 -5.42 0.06
CA ARG A 171 52.33 -4.65 -0.44
C ARG A 171 51.31 -5.54 -1.15
N LYS A 172 51.76 -6.48 -2.00
CA LYS A 172 50.87 -7.48 -2.62
C LYS A 172 50.17 -8.35 -1.56
N LEU A 173 50.87 -8.73 -0.49
CA LEU A 173 50.30 -9.47 0.63
C LEU A 173 49.18 -8.66 1.32
N LYS A 174 49.41 -7.37 1.58
CA LYS A 174 48.38 -6.47 2.13
C LYS A 174 47.15 -6.40 1.22
N GLU A 175 47.36 -6.20 -0.07
CA GLU A 175 46.27 -6.13 -1.05
C GLU A 175 45.44 -7.42 -1.06
N ALA A 176 46.10 -8.59 -1.07
CA ALA A 176 45.43 -9.89 -0.98
C ALA A 176 44.69 -10.09 0.36
N GLY A 177 45.28 -9.65 1.47
CA GLY A 177 44.65 -9.72 2.79
C GLY A 177 43.40 -8.86 2.91
N LEU A 178 43.45 -7.62 2.40
CA LEU A 178 42.30 -6.71 2.37
C LEU A 178 41.18 -7.25 1.46
N GLU A 179 41.53 -7.88 0.34
CA GLU A 179 40.54 -8.52 -0.53
C GLU A 179 39.84 -9.69 0.16
N ALA A 180 40.61 -10.56 0.83
CA ALA A 180 40.05 -11.67 1.59
C ALA A 180 39.14 -11.17 2.73
N PHE A 181 39.55 -10.11 3.43
CA PHE A 181 38.73 -9.46 4.46
C PHE A 181 37.42 -8.92 3.89
N ARG A 182 37.46 -8.19 2.76
CA ARG A 182 36.27 -7.67 2.09
C ARG A 182 35.32 -8.78 1.66
N SER A 183 35.85 -9.87 1.12
CA SER A 183 35.06 -11.04 0.74
C SER A 183 34.38 -11.69 1.94
N ALA A 184 35.11 -11.87 3.05
CA ALA A 184 34.56 -12.39 4.29
C ALA A 184 33.46 -11.50 4.88
N LEU A 185 33.68 -10.17 4.88
CA LEU A 185 32.70 -9.19 5.35
C LEU A 185 31.43 -9.22 4.49
N THR A 186 31.57 -9.28 3.17
CA THR A 186 30.44 -9.40 2.23
C THR A 186 29.67 -10.71 2.44
N LYS A 187 30.38 -11.82 2.68
CA LYS A 187 29.77 -13.12 2.98
C LYS A 187 28.99 -13.09 4.31
N ALA A 188 29.53 -12.45 5.34
CA ALA A 188 28.88 -12.31 6.64
C ALA A 188 27.66 -11.38 6.60
N LEU A 189 27.72 -10.32 5.78
CA LEU A 189 26.60 -9.39 5.56
C LEU A 189 25.51 -9.96 4.67
N ARG A 190 25.76 -11.05 3.95
CA ARG A 190 24.75 -11.73 3.14
C ARG A 190 23.76 -12.42 4.11
N PRO A 191 22.52 -11.95 4.24
CA PRO A 191 21.60 -12.51 5.22
C PRO A 191 21.18 -13.91 4.78
N GLY A 192 21.48 -14.92 5.58
CA GLY A 192 20.62 -16.09 5.63
C GLY A 192 19.26 -15.65 6.19
N GLY A 193 18.23 -15.54 5.34
CA GLY A 193 16.85 -15.32 5.80
C GLY A 193 16.06 -14.15 5.21
N GLY A 194 16.45 -13.56 4.07
CA GLY A 194 15.59 -12.65 3.31
C GLY A 194 15.12 -13.32 2.03
N ALA A 195 13.89 -13.83 2.01
CA ALA A 195 13.26 -14.32 0.79
C ALA A 195 13.29 -13.23 -0.31
N PRO A 196 13.46 -13.61 -1.59
CA PRO A 196 13.39 -12.65 -2.68
C PRO A 196 11.98 -12.07 -2.74
N VAL A 197 11.81 -10.80 -2.38
CA VAL A 197 10.63 -10.04 -2.79
C VAL A 197 10.80 -9.76 -4.27
N GLY A 198 10.30 -10.66 -5.10
CA GLY A 198 10.11 -10.40 -6.51
C GLY A 198 9.07 -9.29 -6.69
N PRO A 199 9.22 -8.41 -7.68
CA PRO A 199 8.14 -7.54 -8.11
C PRO A 199 7.13 -8.43 -8.84
N ASP A 200 5.94 -8.59 -8.26
CA ASP A 200 4.66 -9.04 -8.85
C ASP A 200 3.96 -10.06 -7.94
N ALA A 201 3.24 -9.53 -6.94
CA ALA A 201 2.07 -10.16 -6.31
C ALA A 201 1.17 -9.08 -5.72
#